data_AF-A0A5E4AH53-F1
#
_entry.id   AF-A0A5E4AH53-F1
#
_cell.length_a   1.000
_cell.length_b   1.000
_cell.length_c   1.000
_cell.angle_alpha   90.00
_cell.angle_beta   90.00
_cell.angle_gamma   90.00
#
_symmetry.space_group_name_H-M   'P 1'
#
loop_
_entity.id
_entity.type
_entity.pdbx_description
1 polymer ?
#
loop_
_entity_poly.entity_id
_entity_poly.type
_entity_poly.pdbx_seq_one_letter_code
_entity_poly.pdbx_strand_id
1 'polypeptide(L)'
;MQERIWALLLLLLLLPPPLCGGPPDSPRQELEPERGPLQPFDLLYASGVAAYYNGEYEQAVRDLESALLSHRRLREVRTRCARHCAVRRPLVPPGAGPGAELPFFRALLERARCYRSCETQRLGGPASRHRVSEDVRSDFQRRVPYNYLQRAYIKVPWRWRFHT
;
A
#
# COMPACT_ATOMS: atom_id res chain seq x y z
N MET A 1 11.05 -44.73 40.68
CA MET A 1 11.68 -43.41 40.39
C MET A 1 11.36 -42.91 38.98
N GLN A 2 11.16 -43.79 37.99
CA GLN A 2 10.75 -43.47 36.61
C GLN A 2 9.37 -42.80 36.47
N GLU A 3 8.36 -43.21 37.23
CA GLU A 3 6.98 -42.66 37.09
C GLU A 3 6.88 -41.15 37.35
N ARG A 4 7.75 -40.61 38.21
CA ARG A 4 7.79 -39.17 38.51
C ARG A 4 8.38 -38.37 37.35
N ILE A 5 9.25 -38.98 36.56
CA ILE A 5 9.91 -38.35 35.41
C ILE A 5 8.92 -38.23 34.26
N TRP A 6 8.12 -39.27 34.01
CA TRP A 6 7.06 -39.25 33.00
C TRP A 6 5.94 -38.27 33.35
N ALA A 7 5.55 -38.19 34.63
CA ALA A 7 4.55 -37.22 35.09
C ALA A 7 5.02 -35.76 34.89
N LEU A 8 6.31 -35.47 35.12
CA LEU A 8 6.88 -34.13 34.90
C LEU A 8 7.01 -33.79 33.41
N LEU A 9 7.34 -34.77 32.56
CA LEU A 9 7.39 -34.61 31.09
C LEU A 9 6.01 -34.36 30.48
N LEU A 10 4.98 -35.08 30.94
CA LEU A 10 3.59 -34.85 30.55
C LEU A 10 3.07 -33.48 31.03
N LEU A 11 3.47 -33.03 32.21
CA LEU A 11 3.12 -31.69 32.72
C LEU A 11 3.79 -30.57 31.89
N LEU A 12 5.02 -30.78 31.42
CA LEU A 12 5.72 -29.84 30.53
C LEU A 12 5.12 -29.77 29.12
N LEU A 13 4.61 -30.89 28.59
CA LEU A 13 3.95 -30.93 27.28
C LEU A 13 2.55 -30.30 27.28
N LEU A 14 1.90 -30.23 28.43
CA LEU A 14 0.57 -29.62 28.61
C LEU A 14 0.63 -28.14 28.96
N LEU A 15 1.82 -27.58 29.25
CA LEU A 15 1.97 -26.15 29.40
C LEU A 15 1.85 -25.49 28.01
N PRO A 16 0.86 -24.60 27.79
CA PRO A 16 0.83 -23.83 26.54
C PRO A 16 2.16 -23.09 26.42
N PRO A 17 2.78 -23.08 25.21
CA PRO A 17 4.03 -22.37 25.01
C PRO A 17 3.84 -20.94 25.51
N PRO A 18 4.84 -20.36 26.21
CA PRO A 18 4.74 -18.97 26.60
C PRO A 18 4.41 -18.21 25.33
N LEU A 19 3.23 -17.61 25.31
CA LEU A 19 2.90 -16.61 24.32
C LEU A 19 4.08 -15.65 24.41
N CYS A 20 4.96 -15.68 23.40
CA CYS A 20 5.81 -14.56 23.07
C CYS A 20 4.86 -13.44 22.70
N GLY A 21 4.19 -12.87 23.71
CA GLY A 21 3.68 -11.53 23.69
C GLY A 21 4.92 -10.68 23.54
N GLY A 22 5.30 -10.45 22.29
CA GLY A 22 6.18 -9.36 21.96
C GLY A 22 5.63 -8.09 22.62
N PRO A 23 6.50 -7.17 23.03
CA PRO A 23 6.07 -5.90 23.59
C PRO A 23 5.01 -5.27 22.67
N PRO A 24 3.97 -4.61 23.23
CA PRO A 24 2.97 -3.93 22.43
C PRO A 24 3.67 -3.03 21.43
N ASP A 25 3.32 -3.21 20.15
CA ASP A 25 3.88 -2.50 19.00
C ASP A 25 4.35 -1.10 19.40
N SER A 26 5.66 -0.96 19.60
CA SER A 26 6.28 0.36 19.51
C SER A 26 5.73 0.98 18.24
N PRO A 27 5.21 2.22 18.25
CA PRO A 27 4.82 2.86 17.02
C PRO A 27 6.05 2.79 16.14
N ARG A 28 6.00 1.96 15.09
CA ARG A 28 6.89 2.12 13.96
C ARG A 28 6.79 3.60 13.67
N GLN A 29 7.86 4.33 13.91
CA GLN A 29 8.08 5.61 13.26
C GLN A 29 7.92 5.27 11.79
N GLU A 30 6.69 5.43 11.30
CA GLU A 30 6.42 5.72 9.91
C GLU A 30 7.44 6.81 9.62
N LEU A 31 8.46 6.45 8.82
CA LEU A 31 9.30 7.41 8.12
C LEU A 31 8.35 8.54 7.71
N GLU A 32 8.49 9.70 8.37
CA GLU A 32 7.60 10.84 8.24
C GLU A 32 7.31 10.96 6.74
N PRO A 33 6.06 10.73 6.29
CA PRO A 33 5.77 10.82 4.89
C PRO A 33 6.13 12.24 4.48
N GLU A 34 7.08 12.36 3.55
CA GLU A 34 7.43 13.57 2.81
C GLU A 34 6.26 14.57 2.88
N ARG A 35 6.46 15.70 3.57
CA ARG A 35 5.42 16.70 3.91
C ARG A 35 4.96 17.51 2.68
N GLY A 36 4.73 16.82 1.56
CA GLY A 36 4.27 17.36 0.30
C GLY A 36 3.14 16.51 -0.30
N PRO A 37 2.42 17.03 -1.30
CA PRO A 37 1.44 16.25 -2.05
C PRO A 37 2.08 15.00 -2.65
N LEU A 38 1.40 13.87 -2.56
CA LEU A 38 1.90 12.63 -3.16
C LEU A 38 2.05 12.84 -4.66
N GLN A 39 3.24 12.63 -5.22
CA GLN A 39 3.44 12.76 -6.65
C GLN A 39 2.77 11.59 -7.40
N PRO A 40 2.15 11.81 -8.58
CA PRO A 40 1.62 10.75 -9.41
C PRO A 40 2.70 9.75 -9.84
N PHE A 41 2.45 8.45 -9.61
CA PHE A 41 3.44 7.41 -9.87
C PHE A 41 3.67 7.15 -11.36
N ASP A 42 2.72 7.50 -12.23
CA ASP A 42 2.83 7.41 -13.68
C ASP A 42 3.83 8.44 -14.23
N LEU A 43 3.82 9.67 -13.72
CA LEU A 43 4.80 10.69 -14.09
C LEU A 43 6.21 10.28 -13.69
N LEU A 44 6.37 9.79 -12.45
CA LEU A 44 7.65 9.25 -11.96
C LEU A 44 8.10 8.03 -12.77
N TYR A 45 7.17 7.14 -13.12
CA TYR A 45 7.48 5.96 -13.92
C TYR A 45 7.94 6.35 -15.34
N ALA A 46 7.22 7.26 -16.00
CA ALA A 46 7.59 7.75 -17.32
C ALA A 46 8.97 8.44 -17.30
N SER A 47 9.23 9.29 -16.30
CA SER A 47 10.54 9.92 -16.09
C SER A 47 11.66 8.89 -15.92
N GLY A 48 11.47 7.91 -15.03
CA GLY A 48 12.47 6.89 -14.76
C GLY A 48 12.75 5.98 -15.96
N VAL A 49 11.72 5.65 -16.75
CA VAL A 49 11.90 4.89 -18.00
C VAL A 49 12.64 5.72 -19.05
N ALA A 50 12.31 7.00 -19.21
CA ALA A 50 13.02 7.90 -20.11
C ALA A 50 14.51 8.03 -19.72
N ALA A 51 14.80 8.29 -18.44
CA ALA A 51 16.16 8.35 -17.91
C ALA A 51 16.93 7.04 -18.16
N TYR A 52 16.28 5.88 -18.01
CA TYR A 52 16.89 4.59 -18.32
C TYR A 52 17.35 4.47 -19.77
N TYR A 53 16.51 4.92 -20.72
CA TYR A 53 16.85 4.89 -22.15
C TYR A 53 17.88 5.95 -22.54
N ASN A 54 17.93 7.08 -21.83
CA ASN A 54 18.93 8.13 -22.02
C ASN A 54 20.30 7.80 -21.39
N GLY A 55 20.40 6.69 -20.65
CA GLY A 55 21.64 6.30 -19.96
C GLY A 55 21.86 6.99 -18.62
N GLU A 56 20.88 7.75 -18.13
CA GLU A 56 20.91 8.49 -16.86
C GLU A 56 20.52 7.55 -15.71
N TYR A 57 21.29 6.50 -15.49
CA TYR A 57 20.89 5.37 -14.63
C TYR A 57 20.65 5.75 -13.16
N GLU A 58 21.37 6.74 -12.62
CA GLU A 58 21.13 7.22 -11.25
C GLU A 58 19.77 7.91 -11.12
N GLN A 59 19.38 8.72 -12.11
CA GLN A 59 18.06 9.35 -12.16
C GLN A 59 16.97 8.31 -12.36
N ALA A 60 17.22 7.33 -13.24
CA ALA A 60 16.31 6.22 -13.45
C ALA A 60 16.02 5.45 -12.15
N VAL A 61 17.05 5.16 -11.34
CA VAL A 61 16.86 4.50 -10.04
C VAL A 61 16.00 5.37 -9.12
N ARG A 62 16.35 6.64 -8.92
CA ARG A 62 15.59 7.56 -8.06
C ARG A 62 14.11 7.61 -8.45
N ASP A 63 13.83 7.88 -9.73
CA ASP A 63 12.46 8.05 -10.22
C ASP A 63 11.66 6.75 -10.15
N LEU A 64 12.25 5.61 -10.50
CA LEU A 64 11.57 4.31 -10.44
C LEU A 64 11.27 3.89 -9.00
N GLU A 65 12.16 4.17 -8.05
CA GLU A 65 11.91 3.93 -6.63
C GLU A 65 10.82 4.83 -6.08
N SER A 66 10.88 6.13 -6.39
CA SER A 66 9.82 7.08 -6.05
C SER A 66 8.48 6.65 -6.65
N ALA A 67 8.45 6.15 -7.90
CA ALA A 67 7.24 5.64 -8.53
C ALA A 67 6.67 4.42 -7.78
N LEU A 68 7.52 3.47 -7.40
CA LEU A 68 7.11 2.30 -6.61
C LEU A 68 6.57 2.68 -5.23
N LEU A 69 7.25 3.61 -4.54
CA LEU A 69 6.82 4.13 -3.24
C LEU A 69 5.48 4.85 -3.35
N SER A 70 5.33 5.74 -4.33
CA SER A 70 4.08 6.46 -4.58
C SER A 70 2.92 5.51 -4.89
N HIS A 71 3.13 4.51 -5.75
CA HIS A 71 2.10 3.51 -6.06
C HIS A 71 1.67 2.72 -4.81
N ARG A 72 2.62 2.29 -3.96
CA ARG A 72 2.30 1.63 -2.69
C ARG A 72 1.49 2.55 -1.78
N ARG A 73 1.93 3.80 -1.61
CA ARG A 73 1.24 4.77 -0.75
C ARG A 73 -0.18 5.05 -1.22
N LEU A 74 -0.39 5.19 -2.53
CA LEU A 74 -1.72 5.35 -3.11
C LEU A 74 -2.62 4.15 -2.79
N ARG A 75 -2.12 2.92 -2.96
CA ARG A 75 -2.89 1.70 -2.61
C ARG A 75 -3.25 1.63 -1.14
N GLU A 76 -2.34 2.00 -0.26
CA GLU A 76 -2.58 2.06 1.19
C GLU A 76 -3.68 3.07 1.54
N VAL A 77 -3.60 4.28 0.98
CA VAL A 77 -4.61 5.33 1.19
C VAL A 77 -5.98 4.84 0.72
N ARG A 78 -6.07 4.27 -0.49
CA ARG A 78 -7.30 3.70 -1.04
C ARG A 78 -7.90 2.63 -0.15
N THR A 79 -7.08 1.67 0.28
CA THR A 79 -7.52 0.57 1.15
C THR A 79 -7.99 1.08 2.50
N ARG A 80 -7.26 2.03 3.09
CA ARG A 80 -7.60 2.63 4.38
C ARG A 80 -8.90 3.44 4.29
N CYS A 81 -9.09 4.23 3.25
CA CYS A 81 -10.34 4.96 3.00
C CYS A 81 -11.52 4.03 2.74
N ALA A 82 -11.32 2.96 1.96
CA ALA A 82 -12.35 1.96 1.70
C ALA A 82 -12.84 1.30 2.99
N ARG A 83 -11.92 0.86 3.85
CA ARG A 83 -12.25 0.26 5.16
C ARG A 83 -12.92 1.27 6.10
N HIS A 84 -12.36 2.47 6.22
CA HIS A 84 -12.90 3.53 7.07
C HIS A 84 -14.36 3.88 6.70
N CYS A 85 -14.63 4.10 5.41
CA CYS A 85 -15.96 4.45 4.94
C CYS A 85 -16.92 3.26 4.94
N ALA A 86 -16.43 2.02 4.83
CA ALA A 86 -17.27 0.82 5.00
C ALA A 86 -17.89 0.76 6.40
N VAL A 87 -17.09 1.05 7.43
CA VAL A 87 -17.53 1.05 8.83
C VAL A 87 -18.49 2.22 9.10
N ARG A 88 -18.19 3.41 8.59
CA ARG A 88 -19.02 4.61 8.84
C ARG A 88 -20.32 4.66 8.04
N ARG A 89 -20.36 4.05 6.86
CA ARG A 89 -21.51 4.04 5.95
C ARG A 89 -21.78 2.60 5.52
N PRO A 90 -22.29 1.75 6.42
CA PRO A 90 -22.62 0.37 6.09
C PRO A 90 -23.70 0.34 5.01
N LEU A 91 -23.60 -0.63 4.10
CA LEU A 91 -24.63 -0.85 3.09
C LEU A 91 -25.76 -1.65 3.72
N VAL A 92 -27.00 -1.20 3.49
CA VAL A 92 -28.21 -1.93 3.86
C VAL A 92 -28.55 -2.87 2.70
N PRO A 93 -28.98 -4.12 2.93
CA PRO A 93 -29.42 -5.00 1.84
C PRO A 93 -30.55 -4.34 1.04
N PRO A 94 -30.60 -4.52 -0.29
CA PRO A 94 -31.73 -4.05 -1.08
C PRO A 94 -33.00 -4.76 -0.61
N GLY A 95 -34.06 -3.99 -0.37
CA GLY A 95 -35.36 -4.58 -0.01
C GLY A 95 -36.01 -5.27 -1.21
N ALA A 96 -37.02 -6.10 -0.93
CA ALA A 96 -37.84 -6.73 -1.98
C ALA A 96 -39.07 -5.87 -2.27
N GLY A 97 -39.29 -5.52 -3.54
CA GLY A 97 -40.44 -4.77 -4.02
C GLY A 97 -40.07 -3.49 -4.78
N PRO A 98 -41.01 -2.87 -5.50
CA PRO A 98 -40.73 -1.66 -6.29
C PRO A 98 -40.22 -0.51 -5.41
N GLY A 99 -39.02 0.01 -5.69
CA GLY A 99 -38.43 1.15 -4.97
C GLY A 99 -37.79 0.79 -3.62
N ALA A 100 -37.78 -0.48 -3.23
CA ALA A 100 -37.15 -0.95 -2.01
C ALA A 100 -35.60 -0.90 -2.07
N GLU A 101 -35.03 -0.61 -3.24
CA GLU A 101 -33.61 -0.39 -3.50
C GLU A 101 -33.13 1.05 -3.23
N LEU A 102 -34.05 2.02 -3.09
CA LEU A 102 -33.68 3.43 -2.87
C LEU A 102 -32.82 3.66 -1.60
N PRO A 103 -33.10 3.01 -0.45
CA PRO A 103 -32.25 3.13 0.73
C PRO A 103 -30.83 2.60 0.50
N PHE A 104 -30.69 1.51 -0.25
CA PHE A 104 -29.39 0.95 -0.64
C PHE A 104 -28.60 1.95 -1.48
N PHE A 105 -29.20 2.51 -2.53
CA PHE A 105 -28.52 3.49 -3.39
C PHE A 105 -28.15 4.77 -2.62
N ARG A 106 -28.99 5.22 -1.68
CA ARG A 106 -28.65 6.33 -0.78
C ARG A 106 -27.40 6.01 0.04
N ALA A 107 -27.36 4.85 0.70
CA ALA A 107 -26.19 4.41 1.48
C ALA A 107 -24.93 4.27 0.61
N LEU A 108 -25.08 3.76 -0.62
CA LEU A 108 -24.00 3.64 -1.59
C LEU A 108 -23.41 5.01 -1.98
N LEU A 109 -24.27 5.99 -2.30
CA LEU A 109 -23.85 7.34 -2.65
C LEU A 109 -23.20 8.05 -1.47
N GLU A 110 -23.71 7.89 -0.25
CA GLU A 110 -23.09 8.41 0.96
C GLU A 110 -21.70 7.81 1.21
N ARG A 111 -21.56 6.50 1.04
CA ARG A 111 -20.25 5.82 1.15
C ARG A 111 -19.27 6.30 0.09
N ALA A 112 -19.73 6.52 -1.16
CA ALA A 112 -18.92 7.08 -2.22
C ALA A 112 -18.46 8.52 -1.92
N ARG A 113 -19.34 9.36 -1.34
CA ARG A 113 -18.98 10.71 -0.88
C ARG A 113 -17.92 10.66 0.23
N CYS A 114 -18.09 9.79 1.22
CA CYS A 114 -17.08 9.56 2.26
C CYS A 114 -15.73 9.18 1.65
N TYR A 115 -15.73 8.22 0.71
CA TYR A 115 -14.52 7.71 0.09
C TYR A 115 -13.75 8.81 -0.65
N ARG A 116 -14.43 9.59 -1.51
CA ARG A 116 -13.81 10.71 -2.25
C ARG A 116 -13.24 11.79 -1.32
N SER A 117 -13.95 12.12 -0.24
CA SER A 117 -13.47 13.09 0.75
C SER A 117 -12.22 12.57 1.48
N CYS A 118 -12.21 11.28 1.86
CA CYS A 118 -11.08 10.65 2.53
C CYS A 118 -9.83 10.60 1.64
N GLU A 119 -9.98 10.19 0.37
CA GLU A 119 -8.86 10.18 -0.58
C GLU A 119 -8.30 11.59 -0.76
N THR A 120 -9.17 12.58 -1.00
CA THR A 120 -8.73 13.97 -1.25
C THR A 120 -7.94 14.53 -0.07
N GLN A 121 -8.41 14.28 1.15
CA GLN A 121 -7.74 14.74 2.37
C GLN A 121 -6.38 14.05 2.57
N ARG A 122 -6.30 12.73 2.37
CA ARG A 122 -5.07 11.96 2.62
C ARG A 122 -4.02 12.09 1.53
N LEU A 123 -4.42 12.39 0.30
CA LEU A 123 -3.51 12.58 -0.84
C LEU A 123 -3.03 14.03 -0.98
N GLY A 124 -3.63 14.97 -0.24
CA GLY A 124 -3.28 16.40 -0.33
C GLY A 124 -3.75 17.05 -1.64
N GLY A 125 -4.80 16.51 -2.27
CA GLY A 125 -5.32 17.02 -3.55
C GLY A 125 -6.36 16.10 -4.20
N PRO A 126 -6.91 16.49 -5.36
CA PRO A 126 -7.92 15.70 -6.05
C PRO A 126 -7.40 14.32 -6.48
N ALA A 127 -8.17 13.27 -6.22
CA ALA A 127 -7.82 11.89 -6.61
C ALA A 127 -7.63 11.70 -8.14
N SER A 128 -8.18 12.61 -8.95
CA SER A 128 -8.00 12.62 -10.41
C SER A 128 -6.54 12.77 -10.84
N ARG A 129 -5.69 13.40 -10.02
CA ARG A 129 -4.25 13.52 -10.27
C ARG A 129 -3.52 12.18 -10.30
N HIS A 130 -4.09 11.15 -9.68
CA HIS A 130 -3.53 9.80 -9.62
C HIS A 130 -4.27 8.82 -10.53
N ARG A 131 -5.02 9.33 -11.52
CA ARG A 131 -5.66 8.51 -12.55
C ARG A 131 -4.62 8.21 -13.62
N VAL A 132 -4.37 6.93 -13.85
CA VAL A 132 -3.36 6.44 -14.79
C VAL A 132 -4.01 5.71 -15.96
N SER A 133 -3.27 5.54 -17.05
CA SER A 133 -3.69 4.70 -18.18
C SER A 133 -3.78 3.23 -17.79
N GLU A 134 -4.53 2.44 -18.58
CA GLU A 134 -4.65 1.00 -18.36
C GLU A 134 -3.28 0.31 -18.50
N ASP A 135 -2.46 0.74 -19.44
CA ASP A 135 -1.14 0.17 -19.69
C ASP A 135 -0.22 0.34 -18.48
N VAL A 136 -0.12 1.55 -17.94
CA VAL A 136 0.68 1.82 -16.74
C VAL A 136 0.14 1.03 -15.55
N ARG A 137 -1.19 0.91 -15.42
CA ARG A 137 -1.79 0.08 -14.38
C ARG A 137 -1.40 -1.40 -14.52
N SER A 138 -1.44 -1.93 -15.75
CA SER A 138 -1.04 -3.30 -16.10
C SER A 138 0.44 -3.55 -15.80
N ASP A 139 1.31 -2.60 -16.14
CA ASP A 139 2.75 -2.68 -15.87
C ASP A 139 3.05 -2.82 -14.38
N PHE A 140 2.40 -2.00 -13.54
CA PHE A 140 2.57 -2.09 -12.10
C PHE A 140 1.97 -3.38 -11.51
N GLN A 141 0.89 -3.92 -12.09
CA GLN A 141 0.35 -5.24 -11.70
C GLN A 141 1.31 -6.37 -12.05
N ARG A 142 1.93 -6.29 -13.24
CA ARG A 142 2.93 -7.24 -13.76
C ARG A 142 4.33 -7.02 -13.20
N ARG A 143 4.51 -6.02 -12.34
CA ARG A 143 5.80 -5.64 -11.72
C ARG A 143 6.88 -5.24 -12.75
N VAL A 144 6.47 -4.72 -13.90
CA VAL A 144 7.37 -4.24 -14.96
C VAL A 144 8.39 -3.18 -14.48
N PRO A 145 8.05 -2.21 -13.61
CA PRO A 145 9.02 -1.23 -13.12
C PRO A 145 10.26 -1.85 -12.46
N TYR A 146 10.14 -3.03 -11.85
CA TYR A 146 11.27 -3.73 -11.24
C TYR A 146 12.31 -4.18 -12.28
N ASN A 147 11.88 -4.52 -13.50
CA ASN A 147 12.80 -4.93 -14.57
C ASN A 147 13.72 -3.78 -14.97
N TYR A 148 13.16 -2.58 -15.13
CA TYR A 148 13.94 -1.37 -15.40
C TYR A 148 14.86 -1.03 -14.23
N LEU A 149 14.33 -1.10 -13.00
CA LEU A 149 15.09 -0.76 -11.80
C LEU A 149 16.31 -1.68 -11.61
N GLN A 150 16.12 -3.00 -11.75
CA GLN A 150 17.21 -3.99 -11.66
C GLN A 150 18.30 -3.73 -12.70
N ARG A 151 17.89 -3.45 -13.95
CA ARG A 151 18.82 -3.14 -15.03
C ARG A 151 19.54 -1.81 -14.81
N ALA A 152 18.86 -0.80 -14.26
CA ALA A 152 19.47 0.47 -13.90
C ALA A 152 20.55 0.26 -12.83
N TYR A 153 20.22 -0.46 -11.74
CA TYR A 153 21.16 -0.74 -10.65
C TYR A 153 22.45 -1.44 -11.06
N ILE A 154 22.41 -2.27 -12.09
CA ILE A 154 23.61 -2.93 -12.66
C ILE A 154 24.51 -1.91 -13.38
N LYS A 155 23.90 -0.87 -13.98
CA LYS A 155 24.60 0.12 -14.80
C LYS A 155 25.04 1.37 -14.03
N VAL A 156 24.53 1.58 -12.81
CA VAL A 156 24.92 2.70 -11.95
C VAL A 156 26.40 2.60 -11.55
N PRO A 157 27.18 3.70 -11.60
CA PRO A 157 28.58 3.70 -11.16
C PRO A 157 28.73 3.34 -9.69
N TRP A 158 29.80 2.61 -9.34
CA TRP A 158 30.10 2.21 -7.96
C TRP A 158 30.13 3.38 -6.96
N ARG A 159 30.56 4.56 -7.40
CA ARG A 159 30.63 5.77 -6.57
C ARG A 159 29.27 6.22 -6.06
N TRP A 160 28.18 5.95 -6.77
CA TRP A 160 26.83 6.32 -6.35
C TRP A 160 26.31 5.43 -5.20
N ARG A 161 26.69 4.15 -5.18
CA ARG A 161 26.23 3.17 -4.18
C ARG A 161 26.68 3.45 -2.74
N PHE A 162 27.64 4.34 -2.52
CA PHE A 162 28.21 4.61 -1.19
C PHE A 162 27.81 5.97 -0.60
N HIS A 163 26.98 6.76 -1.30
CA HIS A 163 26.57 8.10 -0.86
C HIS A 163 25.06 8.27 -0.65
N THR A 164 24.27 7.21 -0.84
CA THR A 164 22.82 7.12 -0.54
C THR A 164 22.59 6.10 0.56
#